data_AF-A0A934A0D9-F1
#
_entry.id   AF-A0A934A0D9-F1
#
_cell.length_a   1.000
_cell.length_b   1.000
_cell.length_c   1.000
_cell.angle_alpha   90.00
_cell.angle_beta   90.00
_cell.angle_gamma   90.00
#
_symmetry.space_group_name_H-M   'P 1'
#
loop_
_entity.id
_entity.type
_entity.pdbx_description
1 polymer ?
#
loop_
_entity_poly.entity_id
_entity_poly.type
_entity_poly.pdbx_seq_one_letter_code
_entity_poly.pdbx_strand_id
1 'polypeptide(L)' 'MKKAIQITIDESLLKALDQDSEVRAKGRSAVLQKVVSEYLRSSRSVAIAQAYRQGYGKAGAPDLEGWADERTWPAE' A
#
# COMPACT_ATOMS: atom_id res chain seq x y z
N MET A 1 -5.13 -18.15 -8.98
CA MET A 1 -4.10 -19.17 -9.32
C MET A 1 -2.75 -18.66 -8.83
N LYS A 2 -1.92 -19.49 -8.16
CA LYS A 2 -0.55 -19.09 -7.77
C LYS A 2 0.42 -19.41 -8.91
N LYS A 3 1.36 -18.50 -9.20
CA LYS A 3 2.42 -18.69 -10.19
C LYS A 3 3.78 -18.66 -9.49
N ALA A 4 4.62 -19.66 -9.76
CA ALA A 4 5.99 -19.66 -9.28
C ALA A 4 6.83 -18.65 -10.08
N ILE A 5 7.70 -17.93 -9.38
CA ILE A 5 8.65 -16.98 -9.95
C ILE A 5 10.03 -17.26 -9.36
N GLN A 6 11.07 -16.95 -10.10
CA GLN A 6 12.44 -16.93 -9.60
C GLN A 6 12.85 -15.47 -9.37
N ILE A 7 13.42 -15.19 -8.21
CA ILE A 7 13.96 -13.89 -7.85
C ILE A 7 15.37 -14.08 -7.30
N THR A 8 16.25 -13.13 -7.55
CA THR A 8 17.56 -13.07 -6.90
C THR A 8 17.43 -12.24 -5.64
N ILE A 9 18.00 -12.73 -4.54
CA ILE A 9 18.04 -12.06 -3.25
C ILE A 9 19.46 -12.17 -2.70
N ASP A 10 19.88 -11.16 -1.95
CA ASP A 10 21.15 -11.21 -1.23
C ASP A 10 21.19 -12.42 -0.27
N GLU A 11 22.33 -13.11 -0.21
CA GLU A 11 22.47 -14.33 0.58
C GLU A 11 22.35 -14.07 2.09
N SER A 12 22.89 -12.95 2.57
CA SER A 12 22.79 -12.60 3.99
C SER A 12 21.34 -12.29 4.39
N LEU A 13 20.60 -11.61 3.50
CA LEU A 13 19.19 -11.35 3.68
C LEU A 13 18.36 -12.64 3.66
N LEU A 14 18.67 -13.58 2.77
CA LEU A 14 18.00 -14.88 2.74
C LEU A 14 18.22 -15.65 4.04
N LYS A 15 19.46 -15.67 4.56
CA LYS A 15 19.78 -16.31 5.85
C LYS A 15 19.01 -15.66 7.01
N ALA A 16 18.92 -14.34 7.04
CA ALA A 16 18.16 -13.63 8.06
C ALA A 16 16.66 -13.96 7.96
N LEU A 17 16.11 -13.98 6.74
CA LEU A 17 14.72 -14.36 6.49
C LEU A 17 14.42 -15.78 6.97
N ASP A 18 15.34 -16.73 6.77
CA ASP A 18 15.19 -18.12 7.20
C ASP A 18 15.27 -18.33 8.72
N GLN A 19 15.84 -17.36 9.43
CA GLN A 19 15.87 -17.37 10.90
C GLN A 19 14.57 -16.83 11.50
N ASP A 20 13.77 -16.11 10.71
CA ASP A 20 12.50 -15.55 11.18
C ASP A 20 11.48 -16.63 11.56
N SER A 21 10.84 -16.42 12.71
CA SER A 21 9.89 -17.39 13.28
C SER A 21 8.62 -17.56 12.43
N GLU A 22 8.14 -16.48 11.78
CA GLU A 22 6.97 -16.54 10.92
C GLU A 22 7.31 -17.27 9.61
N VAL A 23 8.51 -17.04 9.07
CA VAL A 23 9.02 -17.77 7.89
C VAL A 23 9.17 -19.27 8.19
N ARG A 24 9.69 -19.64 9.35
CA ARG A 24 9.80 -21.06 9.74
C ARG A 24 8.44 -21.72 9.92
N ALA A 25 7.44 -20.99 10.43
CA ALA A 25 6.10 -21.54 10.66
C ALA A 25 5.23 -21.60 9.38
N LYS A 26 5.32 -20.59 8.51
CA LYS A 26 4.39 -20.40 7.36
C LYS A 26 5.06 -20.54 5.99
N GLY A 27 6.38 -20.56 5.95
CA GLY A 27 7.18 -20.58 4.73
C GLY A 27 7.38 -19.21 4.10
N ARG A 28 8.48 -19.08 3.34
CA ARG A 28 8.89 -17.83 2.67
C ARG A 28 7.80 -17.25 1.77
N SER A 29 7.09 -18.09 1.02
CA SER A 29 6.08 -17.62 0.05
C SER A 29 4.91 -16.89 0.73
N ALA A 30 4.49 -17.33 1.92
CA ALA A 30 3.42 -16.67 2.67
C ALA A 30 3.87 -15.31 3.20
N VAL A 31 5.09 -15.25 3.76
CA VAL A 31 5.68 -14.00 4.26
C VAL A 31 5.93 -13.01 3.12
N LEU A 32 6.46 -13.46 1.99
CA LEU A 32 6.68 -12.62 0.81
C LEU A 32 5.37 -12.07 0.25
N GLN A 33 4.28 -12.86 0.21
CA GLN A 33 2.97 -12.36 -0.21
C GLN A 33 2.45 -11.26 0.72
N LYS A 34 2.60 -11.42 2.04
CA LYS A 34 2.24 -10.42 3.04
C LYS A 34 3.02 -9.12 2.84
N VAL A 35 4.36 -9.21 2.78
CA VAL A 35 5.24 -8.05 2.60
C VAL A 35 4.96 -7.32 1.28
N VAL A 36 4.78 -8.06 0.18
CA VAL A 36 4.46 -7.47 -1.12
C VAL A 36 3.10 -6.75 -1.09
N SER A 37 2.10 -7.33 -0.43
CA SER A 37 0.78 -6.70 -0.28
C SER A 37 0.87 -5.38 0.49
N GLU A 38 1.61 -5.37 1.60
CA GLU A 38 1.84 -4.17 2.42
C GLU A 38 2.60 -3.10 1.65
N TYR A 39 3.65 -3.48 0.91
CA TYR A 39 4.41 -2.57 0.06
C TYR A 39 3.53 -1.92 -1.01
N LEU A 40 2.73 -2.72 -1.73
CA LEU A 40 1.84 -2.21 -2.77
C LEU A 40 0.76 -1.28 -2.20
N ARG A 41 0.22 -1.60 -1.02
CA ARG A 41 -0.74 -0.73 -0.33
C ARG A 41 -0.12 0.62 0.02
N SER A 42 1.07 0.62 0.62
CA SER A 42 1.80 1.84 0.99
C SER A 42 2.12 2.69 -0.24
N SER A 43 2.66 2.06 -1.30
CA SER A 43 2.99 2.72 -2.57
C SER A 43 1.75 3.38 -3.20
N ARG A 44 0.60 2.70 -3.20
CA ARG A 44 -0.66 3.26 -3.69
C ARG A 44 -1.10 4.49 -2.89
N SER A 45 -1.02 4.44 -1.56
CA SER A 45 -1.36 5.58 -0.72
C SER A 45 -0.47 6.80 -0.99
N VAL A 46 0.84 6.59 -1.20
CA VAL A 46 1.77 7.66 -1.57
C VAL A 46 1.41 8.26 -2.93
N ALA A 47 1.13 7.41 -3.92
CA ALA A 47 0.74 7.86 -5.26
C ALA A 47 -0.55 8.68 -5.24
N ILE A 48 -1.56 8.25 -4.48
CA ILE A 48 -2.81 9.01 -4.30
C ILE A 48 -2.52 10.36 -3.66
N ALA A 49 -1.78 10.39 -2.55
CA ALA A 49 -1.45 11.65 -1.88
C ALA A 49 -0.68 12.61 -2.80
N GLN A 50 0.18 12.10 -3.67
CA GLN A 50 0.88 12.90 -4.68
C GLN A 50 -0.08 13.44 -5.73
N ALA A 51 -1.00 12.61 -6.24
CA ALA A 51 -2.02 13.03 -7.20
C ALA A 51 -2.91 14.14 -6.62
N TYR A 52 -3.34 14.01 -5.35
CA TYR A 52 -4.09 15.05 -4.65
C TYR A 52 -3.29 16.36 -4.53
N ARG A 53 -2.01 16.28 -4.15
CA ARG A 53 -1.15 17.47 -4.10
C ARG A 53 -0.97 18.12 -5.47
N GLN A 54 -0.89 17.35 -6.54
CA GLN A 54 -0.78 17.88 -7.90
C GLN A 54 -2.08 18.54 -8.36
N GLY A 55 -3.23 17.91 -8.12
CA GLY A 55 -4.53 18.42 -8.53
C GLY A 55 -5.01 19.62 -7.72
N TYR A 56 -4.80 19.60 -6.40
CA TYR A 56 -5.41 20.56 -5.47
C TYR A 56 -4.40 21.38 -4.65
N GLY A 57 -3.11 21.08 -4.72
CA GLY A 57 -2.11 21.67 -3.82
C GLY A 57 -1.67 23.10 -4.16
N LYS A 58 -2.03 23.64 -5.33
CA LYS A 58 -1.65 25.02 -5.74
C LYS A 58 -2.82 25.99 -5.89
N ALA A 59 -4.01 25.51 -6.26
CA ALA A 59 -5.17 26.35 -6.57
C ALA A 59 -6.37 26.11 -5.63
N GLY A 60 -6.22 25.27 -4.60
CA GLY A 60 -7.37 24.75 -3.86
C GLY A 60 -8.18 23.79 -4.74
N ALA A 61 -9.44 23.56 -4.37
CA ALA A 61 -10.38 22.72 -5.10
C ALA A 61 -11.60 23.53 -5.56
N PRO A 62 -11.44 24.45 -6.53
CA PRO A 62 -12.53 25.31 -7.00
C PRO A 62 -13.72 24.52 -7.57
N ASP A 63 -13.48 23.34 -8.14
CA ASP A 63 -14.55 22.42 -8.58
C ASP A 63 -15.39 21.86 -7.41
N LEU A 64 -14.93 22.03 -6.17
CA LEU A 64 -15.61 21.65 -4.93
C LEU A 64 -16.17 22.87 -4.18
N GLU A 65 -16.05 24.08 -4.74
CA GLU A 65 -16.59 25.30 -4.16
C GLU A 65 -18.14 25.25 -4.21
N GLY A 66 -18.81 25.45 -3.08
CA GLY A 66 -20.26 25.28 -2.93
C GLY A 66 -20.73 23.93 -2.37
N TRP A 67 -19.87 22.89 -2.34
CA TRP A 67 -20.20 21.58 -1.75
C TRP A 67 -20.08 21.54 -0.22
N ALA A 68 -19.48 22.56 0.40
CA ALA A 68 -19.25 22.59 1.85
C ALA A 68 -20.58 22.61 2.65
N ASP A 69 -21.63 23.20 2.06
CA ASP A 69 -22.93 23.43 2.70
C ASP A 69 -23.91 22.26 2.51
N GLU A 70 -23.59 21.27 1.68
CA GLU A 70 -24.44 20.10 1.43
C GLU A 70 -24.28 18.98 2.48
N ARG A 71 -23.48 19.19 3.54
CA ARG A 71 -23.17 18.19 4.60
C ARG A 71 -24.33 17.86 5.56
N THR A 72 -25.58 18.06 5.16
CA THR A 72 -26.71 17.66 6.01
C THR A 72 -27.02 16.19 5.78
N TRP A 73 -26.44 15.31 6.60
CA TRP A 73 -26.90 13.93 6.67
C TRP A 73 -28.36 13.94 7.18
N PRO A 74 -29.29 13.20 6.56
CA PRO A 74 -30.67 13.16 7.05
C PRO A 74 -30.69 12.65 8.49
N ALA A 75 -31.47 13.32 9.36
CA ALA A 75 -31.79 12.76 10.66
C ALA A 75 -32.60 11.46 10.44
N GLU A 76 -32.26 10.42 11.20
CA GLU A 76 -32.99 9.15 11.21
C GLU A 76 -34.49 9.33 11.48
#